data_AF-A0A8H8C7D1-F1
#
_entry.id   AF-A0A8H8C7D1-F1
#
_cell.length_a   1.000
_cell.length_b   1.000
_cell.length_c   1.000
_cell.angle_alpha   90.00
_cell.angle_beta   90.00
_cell.angle_gamma   90.00
#
_symmetry.space_group_name_H-M   'P 1'
#
loop_
_entity.id
_entity.type
_entity.pdbx_description
1 polymer ?
#
loop_
_entity_poly.entity_id
_entity_poly.type
_entity_poly.pdbx_seq_one_letter_code
_entity_poly.pdbx_strand_id
1 'polypeptide(L)'
;MSHQRGGSTVDSIKEPHSISLKVLRLSRPSLSIQHPLPTPSPSPTISQSSFPTPSASLAYPSSKPDPFILSPLLTLPPAFGSAYVGETFSCTLCANNEILPGSSSASKIITNVRIEAEMKIPSSGMPIPLTLGPESSPTSTNDNDKSEGESEGEKDAEKEAEKNHQGVDLEPGKSLQKVVNFDLKEEGSHVLAVTVTYSETTPTSGRIRTFRKLYQFVCKGCMVVRTKTGALPSGSGEKEGRKWALEAQLENCGEEIITLDMVVLETREGFRSQGLNWEVVGPGEVMERPVLMPGDVQQVCFLVEEVLGGENVPEPVDGRLVFGILNLGWRGTMGNRGFLSTGALGARLK
;
A
#
# COMPACT_ATOMS: atom_id res chain seq x y z
N MET A 1 42.35 -16.47 -41.82
CA MET A 1 42.58 -15.10 -41.31
C MET A 1 41.97 -15.00 -39.93
N SER A 2 42.83 -14.99 -38.92
CA SER A 2 42.49 -14.94 -37.50
C SER A 2 42.14 -13.50 -37.10
N HIS A 3 40.89 -13.25 -36.72
CA HIS A 3 40.50 -11.98 -36.13
C HIS A 3 41.02 -11.91 -34.69
N GLN A 4 42.01 -11.04 -34.49
CA GLN A 4 42.59 -10.68 -33.20
C GLN A 4 41.51 -10.02 -32.33
N ARG A 5 41.20 -10.64 -31.19
CA ARG A 5 40.34 -10.07 -30.16
C ARG A 5 41.06 -8.85 -29.59
N GLY A 6 40.54 -7.65 -29.85
CA GLY A 6 40.96 -6.43 -29.17
C GLY A 6 40.67 -6.57 -27.67
N GLY A 7 41.72 -6.46 -26.85
CA GLY A 7 41.61 -6.47 -25.40
C GLY A 7 40.72 -5.30 -24.94
N SER A 8 39.69 -5.62 -24.18
CA SER A 8 38.85 -4.65 -23.49
C SER A 8 39.72 -3.79 -22.57
N THR A 9 39.66 -2.49 -22.82
CA THR A 9 40.23 -1.42 -22.00
C THR A 9 39.87 -1.62 -20.52
N VAL A 10 40.91 -1.74 -19.70
CA VAL A 10 41.01 -1.38 -18.27
C VAL A 10 39.72 -0.82 -17.67
N ASP A 11 39.10 -1.58 -16.77
CA ASP A 11 38.07 -1.09 -15.85
C ASP A 11 38.68 0.05 -15.02
N SER A 12 38.45 1.29 -15.45
CA SER A 12 38.71 2.48 -14.65
C SER A 12 37.94 2.34 -13.34
N ILE A 13 38.64 2.28 -12.20
CA ILE A 13 38.05 2.26 -10.86
C ILE A 13 37.10 3.47 -10.78
N LYS A 14 35.79 3.22 -10.85
CA LYS A 14 34.79 4.28 -10.78
C LYS A 14 34.92 4.94 -9.41
N GLU A 15 35.22 6.24 -9.42
CA GLU A 15 35.31 7.04 -8.20
C GLU A 15 34.02 6.86 -7.38
N PRO A 16 34.08 6.73 -6.05
CA PRO A 16 32.88 6.58 -5.22
C PRO A 16 31.92 7.76 -5.40
N HIS A 17 30.62 7.51 -5.24
CA HIS A 17 29.61 8.56 -5.28
C HIS A 17 29.65 9.40 -4.00
N SER A 18 29.54 10.72 -4.16
CA SER A 18 29.43 11.68 -3.05
C SER A 18 28.04 11.68 -2.41
N ILE A 19 27.06 11.05 -3.06
CA ILE A 19 25.72 10.82 -2.53
C ILE A 19 25.53 9.33 -2.22
N SER A 20 24.98 9.03 -1.05
CA SER A 20 24.50 7.70 -0.69
C SER A 20 22.97 7.61 -0.81
N LEU A 21 22.45 6.47 -1.23
CA LEU A 21 21.01 6.18 -1.18
C LEU A 21 20.73 5.16 -0.07
N LYS A 22 19.87 5.56 0.88
CA LYS A 22 19.27 4.71 1.91
C LYS A 22 17.78 4.54 1.61
N VAL A 23 17.29 3.31 1.72
CA VAL A 23 15.88 2.98 1.51
C VAL A 23 15.36 2.27 2.75
N LEU A 24 14.26 2.77 3.29
CA LEU A 24 13.64 2.22 4.49
C LEU A 24 12.15 2.00 4.22
N ARG A 25 11.67 0.76 4.36
CA ARG A 25 10.23 0.52 4.41
C ARG A 25 9.68 1.28 5.61
N LEU A 26 8.60 2.03 5.40
CA LEU A 26 7.94 2.73 6.50
C LEU A 26 7.31 1.68 7.40
N SER A 27 7.82 1.58 8.63
CA SER A 27 7.21 0.74 9.65
C SER A 27 5.84 1.32 10.00
N ARG A 28 4.91 0.43 10.36
CA ARG A 28 3.59 0.83 10.86
C ARG A 28 3.59 0.53 12.36
N PRO A 29 3.85 1.54 13.22
CA PRO A 29 3.89 1.33 14.66
C PRO A 29 2.54 0.82 15.17
N SER A 30 2.57 0.00 16.22
CA SER A 30 1.39 -0.53 16.88
C SER A 30 1.39 -0.26 18.37
N LEU A 31 0.22 -0.26 19.00
CA LEU A 31 0.13 -0.14 20.45
C LEU A 31 0.82 -1.34 21.12
N SER A 32 1.70 -1.05 22.07
CA SER A 32 2.43 -2.07 22.81
C SER A 32 1.48 -2.83 23.73
N ILE A 33 1.50 -4.16 23.64
CA ILE A 33 0.70 -5.04 24.48
C ILE A 33 1.32 -5.08 25.88
N GLN A 34 0.51 -4.82 26.89
CA GLN A 34 0.85 -5.06 28.29
C GLN A 34 0.20 -6.35 28.77
N HIS A 35 0.87 -7.02 29.72
CA HIS A 35 0.44 -8.32 30.22
C HIS A 35 0.06 -8.17 31.70
N PRO A 36 -1.06 -7.49 32.00
CA PRO A 36 -1.44 -7.20 33.36
C PRO A 36 -1.59 -8.51 34.14
N LEU A 37 -0.87 -8.62 35.25
CA LEU A 37 -1.02 -9.78 36.12
C LEU A 37 -2.45 -9.82 36.69
N PRO A 38 -3.07 -11.02 36.83
CA PRO A 38 -4.36 -11.15 37.47
C PRO A 38 -4.30 -10.54 38.87
N THR A 39 -5.24 -9.64 39.20
CA THR A 39 -5.38 -9.16 40.58
C THR A 39 -5.88 -10.33 41.42
N PRO A 40 -5.09 -10.87 42.38
CA PRO A 40 -5.58 -11.94 43.21
C PRO A 40 -6.78 -11.42 44.01
N SER A 41 -7.91 -12.14 43.94
CA SER A 41 -9.02 -11.92 44.86
C SER A 41 -8.48 -12.04 46.29
N PRO A 42 -8.79 -11.11 47.21
CA PRO A 42 -8.25 -11.14 48.56
C PRO A 42 -8.82 -12.33 49.34
N SER A 43 -8.21 -13.49 49.17
CA SER A 43 -8.37 -14.61 50.09
C SER A 43 -7.74 -14.19 51.43
N PRO A 44 -8.43 -14.31 52.58
CA PRO A 44 -7.98 -13.76 53.86
C PRO A 44 -6.73 -14.43 54.45
N THR A 45 -6.16 -15.44 53.78
CA THR A 45 -5.08 -16.30 54.29
C THR A 45 -3.73 -16.15 53.61
N ILE A 46 -3.61 -15.36 52.52
CA ILE A 46 -2.33 -15.20 51.79
C ILE A 46 -1.84 -13.75 51.96
N SER A 47 -0.62 -13.59 52.49
CA SER A 47 0.03 -12.29 52.65
C SER A 47 0.16 -11.57 51.31
N GLN A 48 -0.25 -10.29 51.26
CA GLN A 48 -0.16 -9.42 50.07
C GLN A 48 1.28 -9.29 49.52
N SER A 49 2.30 -9.59 50.32
CA SER A 49 3.72 -9.57 49.93
C SER A 49 4.17 -10.76 49.07
N SER A 50 3.30 -11.76 48.86
CA SER A 50 3.65 -12.99 48.12
C SER A 50 3.46 -12.84 46.60
N PHE A 51 2.80 -11.77 46.17
CA PHE A 51 2.49 -11.52 44.75
C PHE A 51 3.31 -10.35 44.21
N PRO A 52 3.79 -10.42 42.95
CA PRO A 52 4.42 -9.29 42.31
C PRO A 52 3.46 -8.09 42.27
N THR A 53 3.98 -6.87 42.48
CA THR A 53 3.17 -5.66 42.34
C THR A 53 2.61 -5.57 40.92
N PRO A 54 1.32 -5.26 40.70
CA PRO A 54 0.74 -5.14 39.35
C PRO A 54 1.53 -4.20 38.42
N SER A 55 2.11 -3.13 38.98
CA SER A 55 2.97 -2.20 38.24
C SER A 55 4.21 -2.84 37.60
N ALA A 56 4.69 -3.98 38.10
CA ALA A 56 5.81 -4.72 37.52
C ALA A 56 5.47 -5.42 36.20
N SER A 57 4.19 -5.53 35.86
CA SER A 57 3.68 -6.16 34.64
C SER A 57 3.28 -5.17 33.53
N LEU A 58 3.42 -3.87 33.82
CA LEU A 58 3.12 -2.82 32.87
C LEU A 58 4.28 -2.67 31.88
N ALA A 59 3.96 -2.50 30.59
CA ALA A 59 4.96 -2.22 29.55
C ALA A 59 5.64 -0.84 29.74
N TYR A 60 5.06 0.03 30.58
CA TYR A 60 5.57 1.36 30.88
C TYR A 60 5.27 1.77 32.32
N PRO A 61 6.08 2.65 32.93
CA PRO A 61 5.81 3.15 34.27
C PRO A 61 4.63 4.13 34.23
N SER A 62 3.46 3.67 34.67
CA SER A 62 2.27 4.50 34.92
C SER A 62 2.01 4.64 36.42
N SER A 63 1.50 5.80 36.84
CA SER A 63 1.02 6.03 38.21
C SER A 63 -0.24 5.23 38.55
N LYS A 64 -0.98 4.75 37.54
CA LYS A 64 -2.19 3.94 37.69
C LYS A 64 -2.07 2.64 36.88
N PRO A 65 -2.20 1.46 37.51
CA PRO A 65 -2.27 0.20 36.79
C PRO A 65 -3.61 0.12 36.04
N ASP A 66 -3.54 -0.04 34.73
CA ASP A 66 -4.71 -0.28 33.86
C ASP A 66 -4.73 -1.76 33.47
N PRO A 67 -5.82 -2.51 33.70
CA PRO A 67 -5.94 -3.90 33.27
C PRO A 67 -6.15 -4.07 31.75
N PHE A 68 -6.28 -2.99 30.98
CA PHE A 68 -6.43 -3.08 29.53
C PHE A 68 -5.19 -3.70 28.88
N ILE A 69 -5.36 -4.55 27.87
CA ILE A 69 -4.23 -5.30 27.28
C ILE A 69 -3.33 -4.43 26.38
N LEU A 70 -3.78 -3.23 25.97
CA LEU A 70 -2.99 -2.30 25.17
C LEU A 70 -2.52 -1.13 26.02
N SER A 71 -1.23 -0.81 25.93
CA SER A 71 -0.66 0.39 26.51
C SER A 71 -0.76 1.57 25.52
N PRO A 72 -0.68 2.84 25.97
CA PRO A 72 -0.65 4.01 25.10
C PRO A 72 0.70 4.19 24.38
N LEU A 73 1.67 3.29 24.56
CA LEU A 73 2.95 3.36 23.87
C LEU A 73 2.85 2.74 22.48
N LEU A 74 3.56 3.34 21.52
CA LEU A 74 3.77 2.75 20.21
C LEU A 74 5.08 1.96 20.20
N THR A 75 5.02 0.73 19.72
CA THR A 75 6.18 -0.11 19.43
C THR A 75 6.38 -0.25 17.93
N LEU A 76 7.65 -0.26 17.53
CA LEU A 76 8.01 -0.67 16.18
C LEU A 76 7.90 -2.19 16.07
N PRO A 77 7.43 -2.72 14.94
CA PRO A 77 7.41 -4.17 14.73
C PRO A 77 8.85 -4.72 14.80
N PRO A 78 9.05 -5.92 15.37
CA PRO A 78 10.37 -6.51 15.56
C PRO A 78 11.06 -6.88 14.23
N ALA A 79 10.29 -6.93 13.13
CA ALA A 79 10.78 -7.15 11.78
C ALA A 79 9.92 -6.39 10.76
N PHE A 80 10.43 -6.23 9.54
CA PHE A 80 9.77 -5.47 8.47
C PHE A 80 8.52 -6.14 7.86
N GLY A 81 8.11 -7.30 8.38
CA GLY A 81 6.89 -8.02 7.98
C GLY A 81 6.87 -8.49 6.52
N SER A 82 5.90 -9.31 6.17
CA SER A 82 5.60 -9.63 4.77
C SER A 82 4.97 -8.42 4.07
N ALA A 83 4.98 -8.39 2.74
CA ALA A 83 4.15 -7.48 1.95
C ALA A 83 3.00 -8.30 1.39
N TYR A 84 1.77 -7.77 1.47
CA TYR A 84 0.59 -8.51 1.04
C TYR A 84 -0.14 -7.84 -0.12
N VAL A 85 -0.72 -8.67 -0.99
CA VAL A 85 -1.63 -8.20 -2.05
C VAL A 85 -2.82 -7.50 -1.41
N GLY A 86 -3.13 -6.35 -1.96
CA GLY A 86 -4.17 -5.43 -1.53
C GLY A 86 -3.69 -4.37 -0.56
N GLU A 87 -2.46 -4.44 -0.05
CA GLU A 87 -1.87 -3.36 0.73
C GLU A 87 -1.12 -2.35 -0.13
N THR A 88 -0.97 -1.14 0.39
CA THR A 88 -0.02 -0.15 -0.15
C THR A 88 1.37 -0.38 0.44
N PHE A 89 2.33 -0.69 -0.43
CA PHE A 89 3.76 -0.67 -0.11
C PHE A 89 4.23 0.78 0.03
N SER A 90 4.79 1.11 1.20
CA SER A 90 5.33 2.45 1.47
C SER A 90 6.78 2.39 1.94
N CYS A 91 7.64 3.21 1.34
CA CYS A 91 9.03 3.35 1.75
C CYS A 91 9.53 4.78 1.60
N THR A 92 10.57 5.11 2.37
CA THR A 92 11.31 6.35 2.27
C THR A 92 12.62 6.13 1.54
N LEU A 93 12.90 7.02 0.58
CA LEU A 93 14.14 7.14 -0.16
C LEU A 93 14.90 8.36 0.37
N CYS A 94 16.13 8.16 0.85
CA CYS A 94 16.98 9.24 1.34
C CYS A 94 18.28 9.27 0.53
N ALA A 95 18.46 10.31 -0.29
CA ALA A 95 19.71 10.64 -0.93
C ALA A 95 20.51 11.57 0.00
N ASN A 96 21.61 11.09 0.58
CA ASN A 96 22.40 11.82 1.59
C ASN A 96 23.69 12.33 0.95
N ASN A 97 23.99 13.62 1.12
CA ASN A 97 25.29 14.17 0.77
C ASN A 97 26.32 13.77 1.83
N GLU A 98 27.22 12.85 1.48
CA GLU A 98 28.23 12.28 2.38
C GLU A 98 29.52 13.12 2.42
N ILE A 99 29.54 14.32 1.85
CA ILE A 99 30.68 15.23 1.97
C ILE A 99 30.76 15.69 3.43
N LEU A 100 31.92 15.43 4.05
CA LEU A 100 32.22 15.91 5.39
C LEU A 100 32.94 17.28 5.33
N PRO A 101 32.59 18.23 6.21
CA PRO A 101 33.33 19.48 6.31
C PRO A 101 34.79 19.19 6.73
N GLY A 102 35.76 19.63 5.92
CA GLY A 102 37.20 19.44 6.17
C GLY A 102 37.84 18.22 5.49
N SER A 103 37.09 17.42 4.73
CA SER A 103 37.63 16.35 3.88
C SER A 103 38.36 16.91 2.65
N SER A 104 39.22 16.11 2.00
CA SER A 104 39.76 16.40 0.67
C SER A 104 38.67 16.60 -0.41
N SER A 105 37.45 16.13 -0.12
CA SER A 105 36.23 16.34 -0.92
C SER A 105 35.46 17.62 -0.56
N ALA A 106 35.88 18.41 0.42
CA ALA A 106 35.15 19.60 0.88
C ALA A 106 35.06 20.74 -0.16
N SER A 107 35.88 20.70 -1.22
CA SER A 107 35.79 21.63 -2.35
C SER A 107 34.70 21.26 -3.37
N LYS A 108 34.06 20.08 -3.21
CA LYS A 108 32.97 19.62 -4.08
C LYS A 108 31.64 20.21 -3.61
N ILE A 109 30.88 20.74 -4.55
CA ILE A 109 29.53 21.26 -4.37
C ILE A 109 28.57 20.30 -5.07
N ILE A 110 27.52 19.88 -4.37
CA ILE A 110 26.50 18.96 -4.89
C ILE A 110 25.23 19.76 -5.18
N THR A 111 24.83 19.76 -6.44
CA THR A 111 23.65 20.49 -6.92
C THR A 111 22.73 19.59 -7.72
N ASN A 112 21.49 20.04 -7.91
CA ASN A 112 20.50 19.42 -8.81
C ASN A 112 20.28 17.92 -8.52
N VAL A 113 20.17 17.55 -7.25
CA VAL A 113 19.92 16.18 -6.82
C VAL A 113 18.48 15.78 -7.12
N ARG A 114 18.31 14.66 -7.82
CA ARG A 114 17.02 14.10 -8.23
C ARG A 114 16.95 12.63 -7.86
N ILE A 115 15.77 12.22 -7.43
CA ILE A 115 15.44 10.82 -7.17
C ILE A 115 14.29 10.46 -8.11
N GLU A 116 14.49 9.40 -8.88
CA GLU A 116 13.47 8.78 -9.71
C GLU A 116 13.29 7.35 -9.21
N ALA A 117 12.04 6.87 -9.18
CA ALA A 117 11.74 5.51 -8.79
C ALA A 117 10.77 4.88 -9.78
N GLU A 118 10.94 3.59 -10.00
CA GLU A 118 10.08 2.78 -10.85
C GLU A 118 9.84 1.43 -10.15
N MET A 119 8.64 0.88 -10.31
CA MET A 119 8.27 -0.43 -9.81
C MET A 119 8.18 -1.42 -10.96
N LYS A 120 8.92 -2.53 -10.85
CA LYS A 120 8.72 -3.68 -11.72
C LYS A 120 7.83 -4.69 -11.00
N ILE A 121 6.67 -4.99 -11.60
CA ILE A 121 5.72 -5.99 -11.12
C ILE A 121 5.95 -7.35 -11.80
N PRO A 122 5.51 -8.46 -11.21
CA PRO A 122 5.70 -9.80 -11.76
C PRO A 122 5.10 -10.01 -13.15
N SER A 123 3.89 -9.50 -13.42
CA SER A 123 3.20 -9.70 -14.70
C SER A 123 3.73 -8.86 -15.87
N SER A 124 4.48 -7.77 -15.58
CA SER A 124 4.92 -6.80 -16.58
C SER A 124 6.44 -6.80 -16.75
N GLY A 125 6.89 -6.90 -18.00
CA GLY A 125 8.29 -6.65 -18.35
C GLY A 125 8.69 -5.18 -18.26
N MET A 126 7.72 -4.27 -18.38
CA MET A 126 7.93 -2.82 -18.39
C MET A 126 7.83 -2.24 -16.96
N PRO A 127 8.84 -1.52 -16.47
CA PRO A 127 8.76 -0.80 -15.20
C PRO A 127 7.70 0.30 -15.22
N ILE A 128 7.01 0.47 -14.10
CA ILE A 128 6.00 1.51 -13.88
C ILE A 128 6.68 2.67 -13.14
N PRO A 129 6.77 3.88 -13.73
CA PRO A 129 7.33 5.04 -13.03
C PRO A 129 6.46 5.42 -11.82
N LEU A 130 7.09 5.82 -10.72
CA LEU A 130 6.43 6.14 -9.46
C LEU A 130 6.44 7.64 -9.21
N THR A 131 5.32 8.16 -8.71
CA THR A 131 5.23 9.53 -8.20
C THR A 131 5.76 9.58 -6.77
N LEU A 132 6.64 10.54 -6.48
CA LEU A 132 7.35 10.65 -5.20
C LEU A 132 6.85 11.84 -4.37
N GLY A 133 6.33 11.59 -3.18
CA GLY A 133 5.94 12.65 -2.23
C GLY A 133 7.07 12.99 -1.23
N PRO A 134 7.02 14.12 -0.51
CA PRO A 134 6.26 15.33 -0.81
C PRO A 134 6.89 16.09 -1.99
N GLU A 135 6.06 16.75 -2.81
CA GLU A 135 6.53 17.73 -3.78
C GLU A 135 7.14 18.90 -3.01
N SER A 136 8.40 19.24 -3.31
CA SER A 136 9.06 20.36 -2.65
C SER A 136 8.51 21.66 -3.22
N SER A 137 7.55 22.29 -2.53
CA SER A 137 7.22 23.69 -2.77
C SER A 137 8.43 24.56 -2.37
N PRO A 138 8.99 25.41 -3.25
CA PRO A 138 9.96 26.39 -2.81
C PRO A 138 9.25 27.47 -1.99
N THR A 139 9.74 27.69 -0.77
CA THR A 139 9.37 28.84 0.06
C THR A 139 9.64 30.14 -0.67
N SER A 140 8.61 30.97 -0.87
CA SER A 140 8.78 32.41 -1.11
C SER A 140 7.76 33.20 -0.30
N THR A 141 8.22 33.75 0.81
CA THR A 141 7.74 35.04 1.33
C THR A 141 7.78 36.07 0.20
N ASN A 142 6.64 36.68 -0.10
CA ASN A 142 6.48 38.14 -0.15
C ASN A 142 5.00 38.49 -0.37
N ASP A 143 4.48 39.24 0.59
CA ASP A 143 3.24 40.03 0.48
C ASP A 143 3.31 40.98 -0.73
N ASN A 144 2.27 41.00 -1.57
CA ASN A 144 1.55 42.23 -1.96
C ASN A 144 0.38 41.97 -2.92
N ASP A 145 -0.79 42.39 -2.42
CA ASP A 145 -2.07 42.89 -2.99
C ASP A 145 -2.38 42.83 -4.52
N LYS A 146 -3.60 42.32 -4.79
CA LYS A 146 -4.60 42.60 -5.87
C LYS A 146 -4.31 42.36 -7.35
N SER A 147 -5.11 41.46 -7.96
CA SER A 147 -6.30 41.84 -8.76
C SER A 147 -7.05 40.62 -9.33
N GLU A 148 -8.37 40.72 -9.38
CA GLU A 148 -9.34 39.74 -9.91
C GLU A 148 -9.21 39.50 -11.43
N GLY A 149 -9.62 38.31 -11.89
CA GLY A 149 -9.83 37.98 -13.31
C GLY A 149 -10.06 36.48 -13.53
N GLU A 150 -11.27 36.12 -13.96
CA GLU A 150 -11.78 34.76 -14.15
C GLU A 150 -11.17 33.99 -15.34
N SER A 151 -11.16 32.65 -15.18
CA SER A 151 -11.35 31.59 -16.18
C SER A 151 -10.38 31.46 -17.36
N GLU A 152 -9.57 30.40 -17.34
CA GLU A 152 -9.31 29.51 -18.49
C GLU A 152 -8.59 28.24 -18.01
N GLY A 153 -9.37 27.20 -17.70
CA GLY A 153 -8.85 25.86 -17.43
C GLY A 153 -8.77 25.06 -18.73
N GLU A 154 -7.56 24.79 -19.22
CA GLU A 154 -7.15 23.68 -20.11
C GLU A 154 -5.75 23.92 -20.71
N LYS A 155 -4.77 24.44 -19.94
CA LYS A 155 -3.36 24.52 -20.38
C LYS A 155 -2.31 24.26 -19.29
N ASP A 156 -2.72 23.65 -18.16
CA ASP A 156 -1.85 23.48 -17.00
C ASP A 156 -1.22 22.08 -16.86
N ALA A 157 -1.72 21.07 -17.59
CA ALA A 157 -1.17 19.71 -17.51
C ALA A 157 0.22 19.55 -18.16
N GLU A 158 0.54 20.34 -19.20
CA GLU A 158 1.85 20.27 -19.87
C GLU A 158 2.93 21.10 -19.17
N LYS A 159 2.55 22.13 -18.39
CA LYS A 159 3.50 22.94 -17.59
C LYS A 159 3.86 22.31 -16.25
N GLU A 160 3.04 21.41 -15.71
CA GLU A 160 3.36 20.67 -14.48
C GLU A 160 4.44 19.60 -14.70
N ALA A 161 4.52 19.01 -15.90
CA ALA A 161 5.54 18.01 -16.24
C ALA A 161 6.98 18.58 -16.34
N GLU A 162 7.13 19.86 -16.70
CA GLU A 162 8.45 20.53 -16.75
C GLU A 162 8.95 20.96 -15.36
N LYS A 163 8.06 21.21 -14.39
CA LYS A 163 8.45 21.60 -13.02
C LYS A 163 9.03 20.45 -12.19
N ASN A 164 8.68 19.20 -12.50
CA ASN A 164 9.22 18.03 -11.79
C ASN A 164 10.69 17.70 -12.13
N HIS A 165 11.30 18.47 -13.03
CA HIS A 165 12.71 18.36 -13.40
C HIS A 165 13.63 19.38 -12.70
N GLN A 166 13.20 20.10 -11.66
CA GLN A 166 14.14 20.87 -10.85
C GLN A 166 14.67 20.00 -9.70
N GLY A 167 15.94 19.60 -9.79
CA GLY A 167 16.63 18.94 -8.69
C GLY A 167 16.96 19.93 -7.57
N VAL A 168 17.24 19.39 -6.39
CA VAL A 168 17.50 20.16 -5.17
C VAL A 168 18.99 20.23 -4.88
N ASP A 169 19.49 21.39 -4.51
CA ASP A 169 20.88 21.55 -4.06
C ASP A 169 21.02 21.05 -2.62
N LEU A 170 22.05 20.25 -2.36
CA LEU A 170 22.27 19.63 -1.04
C LEU A 170 23.58 20.09 -0.44
N GLU A 171 23.51 20.79 0.69
CA GLU A 171 24.69 21.10 1.50
C GLU A 171 25.35 19.82 2.05
N PRO A 172 26.65 19.86 2.40
CA PRO A 172 27.34 18.75 3.07
C PRO A 172 26.56 18.24 4.29
N GLY A 173 26.34 16.92 4.36
CA GLY A 173 25.60 16.26 5.44
C GLY A 173 24.08 16.41 5.39
N LYS A 174 23.50 17.10 4.40
CA LYS A 174 22.05 17.18 4.20
C LYS A 174 21.54 16.03 3.33
N SER A 175 20.22 15.80 3.40
CA SER A 175 19.57 14.72 2.67
C SER A 175 18.32 15.20 1.93
N LEU A 176 18.12 14.67 0.73
CA LEU A 176 16.85 14.75 0.01
C LEU A 176 16.03 13.50 0.33
N GLN A 177 14.87 13.69 0.95
CA GLN A 177 13.96 12.62 1.33
C GLN A 177 12.72 12.61 0.44
N LYS A 178 12.34 11.42 -0.04
CA LYS A 178 11.12 11.18 -0.80
C LYS A 178 10.42 9.93 -0.25
N VAL A 179 9.12 9.84 -0.46
CA VAL A 179 8.26 8.73 -0.06
C VAL A 179 7.64 8.13 -1.31
N VAL A 180 7.74 6.82 -1.41
CA VAL A 180 7.10 6.00 -2.43
C VAL A 180 5.88 5.36 -1.80
N ASN A 181 4.74 5.42 -2.50
CA ASN A 181 3.56 4.62 -2.22
C ASN A 181 3.19 3.84 -3.49
N PHE A 182 2.95 2.54 -3.35
CA PHE A 182 2.60 1.67 -4.46
C PHE A 182 1.62 0.59 -4.02
N ASP A 183 0.47 0.50 -4.68
CA ASP A 183 -0.54 -0.50 -4.36
C ASP A 183 -0.18 -1.87 -4.95
N LEU A 184 -0.08 -2.87 -4.08
CA LEU A 184 0.29 -4.22 -4.46
C LEU A 184 -0.93 -4.98 -4.95
N LYS A 185 -0.98 -5.27 -6.25
CA LYS A 185 -2.12 -5.95 -6.89
C LYS A 185 -1.84 -7.41 -7.25
N GLU A 186 -0.58 -7.82 -7.18
CA GLU A 186 -0.13 -9.13 -7.66
C GLU A 186 0.78 -9.81 -6.64
N GLU A 187 0.74 -11.14 -6.63
CA GLU A 187 1.67 -11.95 -5.85
C GLU A 187 2.99 -12.12 -6.59
N GLY A 188 4.07 -12.31 -5.83
CA GLY A 188 5.39 -12.65 -6.35
C GLY A 188 6.41 -11.52 -6.24
N SER A 189 7.47 -11.63 -7.04
CA SER A 189 8.67 -10.81 -6.91
C SER A 189 8.50 -9.42 -7.53
N HIS A 190 8.52 -8.41 -6.69
CA HIS A 190 8.53 -7.00 -7.09
C HIS A 190 9.96 -6.44 -6.99
N VAL A 191 10.29 -5.49 -7.86
CA VAL A 191 11.59 -4.79 -7.81
C VAL A 191 11.36 -3.29 -7.85
N LEU A 192 11.70 -2.62 -6.75
CA LEU A 192 11.81 -1.17 -6.70
C LEU A 192 13.18 -0.76 -7.24
N ALA A 193 13.20 -0.09 -8.37
CA ALA A 193 14.42 0.48 -8.94
C ALA A 193 14.45 1.98 -8.68
N VAL A 194 15.55 2.45 -8.11
CA VAL A 194 15.73 3.86 -7.73
C VAL A 194 16.97 4.40 -8.40
N THR A 195 16.78 5.47 -9.17
CA THR A 195 17.84 6.19 -9.86
C THR A 195 18.07 7.52 -9.16
N VAL A 196 19.32 7.80 -8.81
CA VAL A 196 19.71 9.09 -8.24
C VAL A 196 20.65 9.77 -9.22
N THR A 197 20.30 10.99 -9.61
CA THR A 197 21.09 11.82 -10.52
C THR A 197 21.43 13.13 -9.83
N TYR A 198 22.67 13.58 -9.95
CA TYR A 198 23.14 14.82 -9.32
C TYR A 198 24.30 15.43 -10.10
N SER A 199 24.54 16.72 -9.87
CA SER A 199 25.69 17.45 -10.39
C SER A 199 26.74 17.60 -9.29
N GLU A 200 27.98 17.27 -9.62
CA GLU A 200 29.14 17.43 -8.75
C GLU A 200 30.08 18.47 -9.38
N THR A 201 30.22 19.61 -8.71
CA THR A 201 31.06 20.73 -9.15
C THR A 201 32.26 20.87 -8.24
N THR A 202 33.45 20.80 -8.82
CA THR A 202 34.72 21.18 -8.21
C THR A 202 35.14 22.55 -8.74
N PRO A 203 36.11 23.24 -8.11
CA PRO A 203 36.55 24.56 -8.60
C PRO A 203 37.03 24.57 -10.06
N THR A 204 37.44 23.42 -10.60
CA THR A 204 38.02 23.29 -11.94
C THR A 204 37.13 22.57 -12.94
N SER A 205 36.05 21.90 -12.51
CA SER A 205 35.20 21.09 -13.39
C SER A 205 33.86 20.74 -12.74
N GLY A 206 32.79 20.70 -13.54
CA GLY A 206 31.49 20.14 -13.16
C GLY A 206 31.18 18.87 -13.95
N ARG A 207 30.62 17.86 -13.30
CA ARG A 207 30.16 16.62 -13.94
C ARG A 207 28.81 16.17 -13.40
N ILE A 208 27.98 15.59 -14.27
CA ILE A 208 26.74 14.93 -13.86
C ILE A 208 27.04 13.47 -13.54
N ARG A 209 26.51 12.99 -12.42
CA ARG A 209 26.67 11.61 -11.96
C ARG A 209 25.30 11.00 -11.74
N THR A 210 25.18 9.74 -12.12
CA THR A 210 23.96 8.96 -11.91
C THR A 210 24.32 7.57 -11.41
N PHE A 211 23.48 7.01 -10.55
CA PHE A 211 23.55 5.61 -10.17
C PHE A 211 22.14 5.06 -9.92
N ARG A 212 21.98 3.75 -10.15
CA ARG A 212 20.71 3.03 -9.99
C ARG A 212 20.89 1.87 -9.02
N LYS A 213 19.97 1.72 -8.07
CA LYS A 213 19.91 0.58 -7.14
C LYS A 213 18.58 -0.14 -7.29
N LEU A 214 18.62 -1.47 -7.17
CA LEU A 214 17.45 -2.35 -7.27
C LEU A 214 17.18 -2.99 -5.91
N TYR A 215 15.95 -2.93 -5.46
CA TYR A 215 15.48 -3.54 -4.22
C TYR A 215 14.37 -4.54 -4.53
N GLN A 216 14.68 -5.82 -4.38
CA GLN A 216 13.74 -6.90 -4.64
C GLN A 216 13.03 -7.31 -3.36
N PHE A 217 11.71 -7.48 -3.42
CA PHE A 217 10.90 -8.00 -2.33
C PHE A 217 9.78 -8.90 -2.87
N VAL A 218 9.20 -9.75 -2.01
CA VAL A 218 8.14 -10.68 -2.38
C VAL A 218 6.83 -10.24 -1.77
N CYS A 219 5.79 -10.16 -2.60
CA CYS A 219 4.42 -9.94 -2.21
C CYS A 219 3.69 -11.29 -2.07
N LYS A 220 3.02 -11.54 -0.95
CA LYS A 220 2.22 -12.74 -0.67
C LYS A 220 0.73 -12.43 -0.81
N GLY A 221 -0.11 -13.43 -1.04
CA GLY A 221 -1.57 -13.26 -0.96
C GLY A 221 -2.03 -12.96 0.48
N CYS A 222 -2.87 -11.94 0.68
CA CYS A 222 -3.53 -11.70 1.97
C CYS A 222 -4.85 -12.46 2.09
N MET A 223 -5.59 -12.50 0.98
CA MET A 223 -6.98 -12.93 0.92
C MET A 223 -7.15 -13.79 -0.31
N VAL A 224 -7.64 -15.01 -0.12
CA VAL A 224 -8.02 -15.89 -1.23
C VAL A 224 -9.52 -15.84 -1.41
N VAL A 225 -9.95 -15.60 -2.65
CA VAL A 225 -11.36 -15.47 -3.02
C VAL A 225 -11.74 -16.63 -3.93
N ARG A 226 -12.68 -17.45 -3.49
CA ARG A 226 -13.25 -18.54 -4.30
C ARG A 226 -14.72 -18.30 -4.53
N THR A 227 -15.13 -18.12 -5.78
CA THR A 227 -16.52 -17.79 -6.13
C THR A 227 -17.23 -18.95 -6.81
N LYS A 228 -18.51 -19.11 -6.53
CA LYS A 228 -19.39 -20.08 -7.19
C LYS A 228 -20.71 -19.40 -7.53
N THR A 229 -21.21 -19.64 -8.74
CA THR A 229 -22.53 -19.13 -9.14
C THR A 229 -23.52 -20.27 -9.33
N GLY A 230 -24.70 -20.16 -8.73
CA GLY A 230 -25.86 -21.01 -8.97
C GLY A 230 -27.00 -20.23 -9.63
N ALA A 231 -27.65 -20.80 -10.65
CA ALA A 231 -28.89 -20.24 -11.18
C ALA A 231 -30.04 -20.51 -10.21
N LEU A 232 -30.86 -19.49 -9.95
CA LEU A 232 -32.06 -19.60 -9.13
C LEU A 232 -33.29 -19.78 -10.04
N PRO A 233 -34.32 -20.50 -9.57
CA PRO A 233 -35.57 -20.59 -10.31
C PRO A 233 -36.14 -19.18 -10.49
N SER A 234 -36.36 -18.80 -11.74
CA SER A 234 -37.06 -17.57 -12.12
C SER A 234 -38.52 -17.95 -12.41
N GLY A 235 -39.50 -17.17 -11.93
CA GLY A 235 -40.91 -17.49 -12.11
C GLY A 235 -41.27 -17.61 -13.60
N SER A 236 -42.25 -18.45 -13.92
CA SER A 236 -42.69 -18.74 -15.29
C SER A 236 -43.38 -17.58 -16.01
N GLY A 237 -43.28 -16.35 -15.50
CA GLY A 237 -43.89 -15.16 -16.11
C GLY A 237 -42.86 -14.42 -16.95
N GLU A 238 -43.23 -14.00 -18.17
CA GLU A 238 -42.42 -13.22 -19.12
C GLU A 238 -41.90 -11.86 -18.57
N LYS A 239 -42.24 -11.51 -17.31
CA LYS A 239 -41.88 -10.26 -16.64
C LYS A 239 -40.83 -10.42 -15.53
N GLU A 240 -40.30 -11.62 -15.30
CA GLU A 240 -39.26 -11.84 -14.28
C GLU A 240 -37.91 -12.14 -14.94
N GLY A 241 -36.90 -11.31 -14.65
CA GLY A 241 -35.54 -11.49 -15.15
C GLY A 241 -34.88 -12.72 -14.52
N ARG A 242 -33.82 -13.22 -15.16
CA ARG A 242 -33.05 -14.35 -14.63
C ARG A 242 -32.40 -13.98 -13.30
N LYS A 243 -32.32 -14.95 -12.39
CA LYS A 243 -31.75 -14.78 -11.05
C LYS A 243 -30.63 -15.77 -10.78
N TRP A 244 -29.63 -15.32 -10.03
CA TRP A 244 -28.49 -16.13 -9.61
C TRP A 244 -28.13 -15.87 -8.15
N ALA A 245 -27.67 -16.91 -7.47
CA ALA A 245 -26.95 -16.79 -6.22
C ALA A 245 -25.44 -16.85 -6.52
N LEU A 246 -24.71 -15.81 -6.16
CA LEU A 246 -23.25 -15.76 -6.20
C LEU A 246 -22.72 -15.94 -4.78
N GLU A 247 -22.09 -17.07 -4.52
CA GLU A 247 -21.39 -17.36 -3.27
C GLU A 247 -19.90 -17.02 -3.43
N ALA A 248 -19.31 -16.38 -2.42
CA ALA A 248 -17.86 -16.22 -2.34
C ALA A 248 -17.34 -16.69 -0.98
N GLN A 249 -16.28 -17.48 -1.00
CA GLN A 249 -15.49 -17.86 0.17
C GLN A 249 -14.27 -16.97 0.24
N LEU A 250 -14.11 -16.27 1.35
CA LEU A 250 -13.03 -15.35 1.65
C LEU A 250 -12.16 -15.99 2.73
N GLU A 251 -10.94 -16.36 2.38
CA GLU A 251 -9.99 -16.99 3.31
C GLU A 251 -8.87 -16.01 3.65
N ASN A 252 -8.65 -15.76 4.93
CA ASN A 252 -7.51 -14.98 5.40
C ASN A 252 -6.24 -15.85 5.34
N CYS A 253 -5.40 -15.64 4.32
CA CYS A 253 -4.10 -16.30 4.18
C CYS A 253 -2.94 -15.46 4.73
N GLY A 254 -3.24 -14.29 5.31
CA GLY A 254 -2.27 -13.45 5.99
C GLY A 254 -1.80 -14.06 7.32
N GLU A 255 -0.77 -13.45 7.90
CA GLU A 255 -0.25 -13.82 9.24
C GLU A 255 -0.93 -13.01 10.36
N GLU A 256 -1.74 -12.01 9.99
CA GLU A 256 -2.37 -11.06 10.91
C GLU A 256 -3.89 -11.22 10.94
N ILE A 257 -4.49 -10.77 12.05
CA ILE A 257 -5.95 -10.64 12.16
C ILE A 257 -6.44 -9.50 11.27
N ILE A 258 -7.55 -9.73 10.57
CA ILE A 258 -8.20 -8.73 9.73
C ILE A 258 -9.68 -8.62 10.05
N THR A 259 -10.24 -7.43 9.88
CA THR A 259 -11.68 -7.17 9.94
C THR A 259 -12.15 -6.81 8.54
N LEU A 260 -13.11 -7.54 7.99
CA LEU A 260 -13.72 -7.17 6.71
C LEU A 260 -14.40 -5.80 6.88
N ASP A 261 -14.16 -4.86 5.97
CA ASP A 261 -14.74 -3.51 6.02
C ASP A 261 -15.83 -3.35 4.96
N MET A 262 -15.56 -3.87 3.75
CA MET A 262 -16.41 -3.75 2.58
C MET A 262 -16.37 -5.04 1.76
N VAL A 263 -17.52 -5.58 1.38
CA VAL A 263 -17.61 -6.73 0.47
C VAL A 263 -18.79 -6.52 -0.47
N VAL A 264 -18.50 -5.96 -1.65
CA VAL A 264 -19.51 -5.45 -2.58
C VAL A 264 -19.31 -6.04 -3.97
N LEU A 265 -20.38 -6.58 -4.54
CA LEU A 265 -20.42 -6.99 -5.94
C LEU A 265 -20.86 -5.80 -6.81
N GLU A 266 -19.91 -5.16 -7.47
CA GLU A 266 -20.18 -4.09 -8.43
C GLU A 266 -20.65 -4.70 -9.75
N THR A 267 -21.92 -4.48 -10.09
CA THR A 267 -22.54 -5.05 -11.29
C THR A 267 -22.35 -4.19 -12.52
N ARG A 268 -22.32 -4.84 -13.70
CA ARG A 268 -22.43 -4.18 -14.99
C ARG A 268 -23.87 -3.74 -15.26
N GLU A 269 -24.03 -2.87 -16.26
CA GLU A 269 -25.35 -2.49 -16.76
C GLU A 269 -26.20 -3.73 -17.11
N GLY A 270 -27.50 -3.64 -16.80
CA GLY A 270 -28.45 -4.74 -16.97
C GLY A 270 -28.47 -5.76 -15.84
N PHE A 271 -27.60 -5.64 -14.83
CA PHE A 271 -27.65 -6.45 -13.60
C PHE A 271 -27.75 -5.57 -12.36
N ARG A 272 -28.47 -6.08 -11.35
CA ARG A 272 -28.43 -5.56 -9.98
C ARG A 272 -27.94 -6.64 -9.03
N SER A 273 -27.19 -6.24 -8.00
CA SER A 273 -26.77 -7.10 -6.91
C SER A 273 -27.40 -6.65 -5.59
N GLN A 274 -27.72 -7.61 -4.75
CA GLN A 274 -28.05 -7.40 -3.35
C GLN A 274 -27.15 -8.30 -2.51
N GLY A 275 -26.35 -7.71 -1.62
CA GLY A 275 -25.59 -8.47 -0.62
C GLY A 275 -26.53 -9.13 0.38
N LEU A 276 -26.27 -10.38 0.74
CA LEU A 276 -27.02 -11.17 1.73
C LEU A 276 -26.18 -11.39 3.01
N ASN A 277 -25.38 -10.39 3.36
CA ASN A 277 -24.32 -10.46 4.39
C ASN A 277 -24.68 -9.66 5.65
N TRP A 278 -23.68 -9.12 6.37
CA TRP A 278 -23.84 -8.25 7.55
C TRP A 278 -24.42 -6.87 7.26
N GLU A 279 -24.69 -6.56 6.01
CA GLU A 279 -25.32 -5.32 5.58
C GLU A 279 -26.86 -5.43 5.55
N VAL A 280 -27.43 -6.63 5.75
CA VAL A 280 -28.89 -6.90 5.67
C VAL A 280 -29.57 -6.78 7.03
N VAL A 281 -29.13 -5.84 7.86
CA VAL A 281 -29.70 -5.65 9.20
C VAL A 281 -30.89 -4.69 9.13
N GLY A 282 -31.93 -4.96 9.92
CA GLY A 282 -33.12 -4.10 9.96
C GLY A 282 -32.81 -2.69 10.47
N PRO A 283 -33.70 -1.71 10.23
CA PRO A 283 -33.51 -0.36 10.75
C PRO A 283 -33.37 -0.39 12.29
N GLY A 284 -32.18 -0.02 12.78
CA GLY A 284 -31.85 0.01 14.22
C GLY A 284 -30.98 -1.14 14.71
N GLU A 285 -30.70 -2.14 13.89
CA GLU A 285 -29.78 -3.23 14.22
C GLU A 285 -28.41 -2.98 13.56
N VAL A 286 -27.32 -3.16 14.31
CA VAL A 286 -25.94 -3.08 13.80
C VAL A 286 -25.34 -4.47 13.93
N MET A 287 -25.13 -5.15 12.81
CA MET A 287 -24.37 -6.40 12.80
C MET A 287 -22.88 -6.07 12.75
N GLU A 288 -22.10 -6.69 13.62
CA GLU A 288 -20.66 -6.50 13.65
C GLU A 288 -20.03 -7.06 12.38
N ARG A 289 -19.05 -6.33 11.85
CA ARG A 289 -18.29 -6.77 10.69
C ARG A 289 -17.45 -8.00 11.04
N PRO A 290 -17.32 -9.01 10.16
CA PRO A 290 -16.56 -10.22 10.47
C PRO A 290 -15.09 -9.92 10.74
N VAL A 291 -14.57 -10.53 11.81
CA VAL A 291 -13.16 -10.55 12.17
C VAL A 291 -12.61 -11.94 11.85
N LEU A 292 -11.54 -12.01 11.06
CA LEU A 292 -10.94 -13.23 10.56
C LEU A 292 -9.53 -13.39 11.13
N MET A 293 -9.31 -14.48 11.86
CA MET A 293 -7.98 -14.93 12.24
C MET A 293 -7.23 -15.49 11.03
N PRO A 294 -5.89 -15.60 11.09
CA PRO A 294 -5.14 -16.34 10.08
C PRO A 294 -5.70 -17.75 9.87
N GLY A 295 -6.07 -18.07 8.62
CA GLY A 295 -6.68 -19.34 8.23
C GLY A 295 -8.22 -19.39 8.32
N ASP A 296 -8.87 -18.37 8.90
CA ASP A 296 -10.33 -18.34 8.94
C ASP A 296 -10.93 -18.12 7.56
N VAL A 297 -12.11 -18.73 7.36
CA VAL A 297 -12.89 -18.63 6.12
C VAL A 297 -14.25 -18.01 6.43
N GLN A 298 -14.57 -16.93 5.72
CA GLN A 298 -15.90 -16.31 5.73
C GLN A 298 -16.62 -16.60 4.42
N GLN A 299 -17.84 -17.11 4.53
CA GLN A 299 -18.73 -17.23 3.37
C GLN A 299 -19.63 -16.00 3.27
N VAL A 300 -19.74 -15.45 2.06
CA VAL A 300 -20.64 -14.35 1.71
C VAL A 300 -21.49 -14.73 0.50
N CYS A 301 -22.66 -14.12 0.36
CA CYS A 301 -23.58 -14.41 -0.72
C CYS A 301 -24.19 -13.14 -1.29
N PHE A 302 -24.44 -13.14 -2.59
CA PHE A 302 -25.09 -12.07 -3.31
C PHE A 302 -26.22 -12.64 -4.17
N LEU A 303 -27.38 -12.00 -4.11
CA LEU A 303 -28.44 -12.21 -5.08
C LEU A 303 -28.16 -11.31 -6.28
N VAL A 304 -28.03 -11.90 -7.46
CA VAL A 304 -27.84 -11.19 -8.73
C VAL A 304 -29.10 -11.36 -9.55
N GLU A 305 -29.66 -10.25 -10.03
CA GLU A 305 -30.87 -10.24 -10.83
C GLU A 305 -30.65 -9.46 -12.12
N GLU A 306 -31.14 -10.02 -13.21
CA GLU A 306 -31.21 -9.32 -14.50
C GLU A 306 -32.33 -8.28 -14.47
N VAL A 307 -32.00 -7.06 -14.89
CA VAL A 307 -32.94 -5.94 -14.99
C VAL A 307 -33.59 -5.97 -16.36
N LEU A 308 -34.90 -6.24 -16.40
CA LEU A 308 -35.67 -6.25 -17.65
C LEU A 308 -36.04 -4.82 -18.09
N GLY A 309 -36.07 -4.59 -19.40
CA GLY A 309 -36.57 -3.35 -20.00
C GLY A 309 -35.56 -2.19 -20.06
N GLY A 310 -34.28 -2.43 -19.78
CA GLY A 310 -33.19 -1.49 -20.08
C GLY A 310 -32.82 -1.50 -21.56
N GLU A 311 -32.24 -0.40 -22.06
CA GLU A 311 -31.77 -0.29 -23.46
C GLU A 311 -30.67 -1.31 -23.79
N ASN A 312 -29.90 -1.74 -22.79
CA ASN A 312 -28.82 -2.72 -22.91
C ASN A 312 -29.23 -4.07 -22.31
N VAL A 313 -29.65 -5.01 -23.16
CA VAL A 313 -29.87 -6.40 -22.77
C VAL A 313 -28.51 -7.09 -22.59
N PRO A 314 -28.24 -7.76 -21.45
CA PRO A 314 -26.97 -8.44 -21.25
C PRO A 314 -26.76 -9.59 -22.24
N GLU A 315 -25.86 -9.40 -23.19
CA GLU A 315 -25.47 -10.45 -24.13
C GLU A 315 -24.36 -11.35 -23.56
N PRO A 316 -24.46 -12.67 -23.70
CA PRO A 316 -23.41 -13.58 -23.27
C PRO A 316 -22.18 -13.47 -24.17
N VAL A 317 -21.02 -13.23 -23.57
CA VAL A 317 -19.73 -13.30 -24.26
C VAL A 317 -19.22 -14.72 -24.12
N ASP A 318 -19.08 -15.43 -25.24
CA ASP A 318 -18.63 -16.84 -25.28
C ASP A 318 -19.48 -17.76 -24.37
N GLY A 319 -20.82 -17.60 -24.43
CA GLY A 319 -21.77 -18.37 -23.63
C GLY A 319 -21.78 -18.05 -22.13
N ARG A 320 -21.03 -17.02 -21.69
CA ARG A 320 -20.96 -16.56 -20.30
C ARG A 320 -21.58 -15.17 -20.16
N LEU A 321 -22.56 -15.05 -19.29
CA LEU A 321 -23.04 -13.76 -18.81
C LEU A 321 -22.08 -13.22 -17.75
N VAL A 322 -21.62 -12.00 -17.93
CA VAL A 322 -20.72 -11.32 -17.00
C VAL A 322 -21.53 -10.39 -16.12
N PHE A 323 -21.58 -10.68 -14.83
CA PHE A 323 -22.35 -9.90 -13.86
C PHE A 323 -21.62 -8.65 -13.41
N GLY A 324 -20.31 -8.74 -13.17
CA GLY A 324 -19.61 -7.69 -12.42
C GLY A 324 -18.26 -8.12 -11.84
N ILE A 325 -17.77 -7.31 -10.90
CA ILE A 325 -16.51 -7.51 -10.18
C ILE A 325 -16.79 -7.49 -8.68
N LEU A 326 -16.23 -8.45 -7.93
CA LEU A 326 -16.32 -8.44 -6.47
C LEU A 326 -15.17 -7.60 -5.92
N ASN A 327 -15.52 -6.56 -5.18
CA ASN A 327 -14.61 -5.67 -4.47
C ASN A 327 -14.62 -6.01 -2.99
N LEU A 328 -13.43 -6.07 -2.39
CA LEU A 328 -13.20 -6.42 -1.00
C LEU A 328 -12.31 -5.36 -0.37
N GLY A 329 -12.68 -4.89 0.81
CA GLY A 329 -11.87 -4.04 1.66
C GLY A 329 -11.80 -4.65 3.05
N TRP A 330 -10.62 -4.59 3.67
CA TRP A 330 -10.42 -5.02 5.05
C TRP A 330 -9.51 -4.07 5.80
N ARG A 331 -9.58 -4.16 7.13
CA ARG A 331 -8.67 -3.48 8.04
C ARG A 331 -7.85 -4.50 8.81
N GLY A 332 -6.53 -4.37 8.75
CA GLY A 332 -5.63 -5.07 9.65
C GLY A 332 -5.46 -4.32 10.97
N THR A 333 -4.48 -4.75 11.75
CA THR A 333 -4.10 -4.12 13.01
C THR A 333 -3.81 -2.62 12.82
N MET A 334 -4.25 -1.82 13.79
CA MET A 334 -4.05 -0.35 13.82
C MET A 334 -4.59 0.43 12.61
N GLY A 335 -5.56 -0.13 11.88
CA GLY A 335 -6.28 0.58 10.82
C GLY A 335 -5.60 0.51 9.45
N ASN A 336 -4.61 -0.36 9.28
CA ASN A 336 -4.04 -0.68 7.97
C ASN A 336 -5.14 -1.15 7.03
N ARG A 337 -5.26 -0.52 5.86
CA ARG A 337 -6.29 -0.88 4.89
C ARG A 337 -5.71 -1.81 3.84
N GLY A 338 -6.47 -2.85 3.53
CA GLY A 338 -6.25 -3.68 2.36
C GLY A 338 -7.47 -3.64 1.45
N PHE A 339 -7.23 -3.75 0.15
CA PHE A 339 -8.28 -3.78 -0.87
C PHE A 339 -7.95 -4.78 -1.97
N LEU A 340 -8.94 -5.56 -2.41
CA LEU A 340 -8.79 -6.52 -3.51
C LEU A 340 -10.02 -6.49 -4.40
N SER A 341 -9.79 -6.51 -5.71
CA SER A 341 -10.85 -6.74 -6.70
C SER A 341 -10.61 -8.05 -7.41
N THR A 342 -11.67 -8.82 -7.63
CA THR A 342 -11.59 -10.03 -8.46
C THR A 342 -11.55 -9.69 -9.95
N GLY A 343 -11.28 -10.69 -10.79
CA GLY A 343 -11.65 -10.61 -12.20
C GLY A 343 -13.17 -10.60 -12.40
N ALA A 344 -13.60 -10.50 -13.66
CA ALA A 344 -15.00 -10.50 -14.05
C ALA A 344 -15.70 -11.81 -13.66
N LEU A 345 -16.73 -11.69 -12.82
CA LEU A 345 -17.58 -12.78 -12.35
C LEU A 345 -18.81 -12.92 -13.25
N GLY A 346 -19.36 -14.12 -13.32
CA GLY A 346 -20.40 -14.44 -14.28
C GLY A 346 -20.88 -15.87 -14.18
N ALA A 347 -21.91 -16.21 -14.95
CA ALA A 347 -22.42 -17.58 -15.10
C ALA A 347 -22.41 -18.00 -16.56
N ARG A 348 -22.11 -19.28 -16.81
CA ARG A 348 -22.38 -19.88 -18.11
C ARG A 348 -23.86 -20.15 -18.26
N LEU A 349 -24.41 -19.82 -19.42
CA LEU A 349 -25.73 -20.28 -19.82
C LEU A 349 -25.61 -21.76 -20.19
N LYS A 350 -26.51 -22.58 -19.65
CA LYS A 350 -26.59 -24.01 -19.99
C LYS A 350 -27.38 -24.22 -21.26
#